data_AF-A0AAW1ZJW9-F1
#
_entry.id   AF-A0AAW1ZJW9-F1
#
_cell.length_a   1.000
_cell.length_b   1.000
_cell.length_c   1.000
_cell.angle_alpha   90.00
_cell.angle_beta   90.00
_cell.angle_gamma   90.00
#
_symmetry.space_group_name_H-M   'P 1'
#
loop_
_entity.id
_entity.type
_entity.pdbx_description
1 polymer ?
#
loop_
_entity_poly.entity_id
_entity_poly.type
_entity_poly.pdbx_seq_one_letter_code
_entity_poly.pdbx_strand_id
1 'polypeptide(L)'
;MCSVMTDVQSMEAVSRPLNDGIVSICNICKSLRNAQVNPTTDMCSNYKQIRMHIEHAEQCLETSETMIKEKLGCLDECMEQLTREKQSVQQQKNDKIQAMNVLHIKKDSAEESLKHSKETLEWAERNVQSANYALRVHQDRMNEYDDMENAGIALLAVPIFGWIAGPIMMNEAQQGMEEALNAIRNAEWEKQSSESQVRNCTEKVYYYQNIISRTQDEIEQTNEALKRIEWETERVQEHLKCTGDIQEMVRKAMHLLSVLSGRVTVLERQTQRFILWEPVVNVMEDVMKAVVNIAENRLLYSQGVPSLINTLRKNVGELLALCNSASNSEYDNFY
;
A
#
# COMPACT_ATOMS: atom_id res chain seq x y z
N MET A 1 8.30 9.74 -2.39
CA MET A 1 7.14 9.22 -3.15
C MET A 1 5.94 10.17 -3.09
N CYS A 2 5.68 10.88 -1.98
CA CYS A 2 4.46 11.70 -1.83
C CYS A 2 4.32 12.95 -2.72
N SER A 3 5.38 13.60 -3.21
CA SER A 3 5.18 14.85 -4.00
C SER A 3 4.81 14.60 -5.46
N VAL A 4 5.20 13.45 -6.03
CA VAL A 4 4.91 13.11 -7.44
C VAL A 4 3.46 12.64 -7.58
N MET A 5 2.90 11.92 -6.60
CA MET A 5 1.51 11.45 -6.65
C MET A 5 0.48 12.59 -6.56
N THR A 6 0.75 13.64 -5.79
CA THR A 6 -0.16 14.79 -5.69
C THR A 6 -0.32 15.54 -7.01
N ASP A 7 0.76 15.64 -7.79
CA ASP A 7 0.74 16.35 -9.07
C ASP A 7 0.06 15.49 -10.15
N VAL A 8 0.33 14.18 -10.15
CA VAL A 8 -0.31 13.17 -11.03
C VAL A 8 -1.83 13.08 -10.80
N GLN A 9 -2.35 13.55 -9.66
CA GLN A 9 -3.77 13.47 -9.32
C GLN A 9 -4.55 14.77 -9.57
N SER A 10 -3.89 15.92 -9.77
CA SER A 10 -4.56 17.22 -10.00
C SER A 10 -5.11 17.38 -11.41
N MET A 11 -6.39 17.73 -11.58
CA MET A 11 -7.02 18.03 -12.89
C MET A 11 -6.84 19.49 -13.32
N GLU A 12 -6.02 20.27 -12.60
CA GLU A 12 -5.86 21.71 -12.83
C GLU A 12 -5.39 22.03 -14.25
N ALA A 13 -4.41 21.29 -14.77
CA ALA A 13 -3.89 21.49 -16.12
C ALA A 13 -4.96 21.25 -17.21
N VAL A 14 -5.87 20.29 -16.98
CA VAL A 14 -7.00 19.99 -17.89
C VAL A 14 -8.09 21.07 -17.79
N SER A 15 -8.26 21.68 -16.61
CA SER A 15 -9.38 22.60 -16.36
C SER A 15 -9.35 23.84 -17.26
N ARG A 16 -8.16 24.36 -17.60
CA ARG A 16 -8.01 25.56 -18.42
C ARG A 16 -8.53 25.39 -19.86
N PRO A 17 -7.98 24.46 -20.68
CA PRO A 17 -8.49 24.27 -22.04
C PRO A 17 -9.97 23.83 -22.03
N LEU A 18 -10.40 23.08 -21.02
CA LEU A 18 -11.80 22.69 -20.87
C LEU A 18 -12.70 23.92 -20.67
N ASN A 19 -12.34 24.81 -19.74
CA ASN A 19 -13.07 26.04 -19.48
C ASN A 19 -13.12 26.95 -20.71
N ASP A 20 -12.00 27.09 -21.43
CA ASP A 20 -11.92 27.87 -22.68
C ASP A 20 -12.86 27.28 -23.76
N GLY A 21 -12.93 25.94 -23.84
CA GLY A 21 -13.90 25.24 -24.68
C GLY A 21 -15.35 25.57 -24.32
N ILE A 22 -15.72 25.51 -23.04
CA ILE A 22 -17.07 25.84 -22.56
C ILE A 22 -17.43 27.30 -22.84
N VAL A 23 -16.48 28.23 -22.67
CA VAL A 23 -16.66 29.65 -23.03
C VAL A 23 -16.92 29.79 -24.53
N SER A 24 -16.18 29.07 -25.36
CA SER A 24 -16.38 29.06 -26.81
C SER A 24 -17.77 28.55 -27.17
N ILE A 25 -18.25 27.47 -26.54
CA ILE A 25 -19.61 26.95 -26.70
C ILE A 25 -20.66 27.99 -26.30
N CYS A 26 -20.45 28.73 -25.20
CA CYS A 26 -21.33 29.83 -24.83
C CYS A 26 -21.39 30.93 -25.90
N ASN A 27 -20.26 31.21 -26.56
CA ASN A 27 -20.20 32.20 -27.64
C ASN A 27 -20.88 31.70 -28.92
N ILE A 28 -20.89 30.39 -29.20
CA ILE A 28 -21.74 29.80 -30.24
C ILE A 28 -23.20 30.20 -29.99
N CYS A 29 -23.74 29.97 -28.78
CA CYS A 29 -25.12 30.33 -28.46
C CYS A 29 -25.41 31.82 -28.69
N LYS A 30 -24.50 32.71 -28.28
CA LYS A 30 -24.66 34.16 -28.48
C LYS A 30 -24.67 34.53 -29.97
N SER A 31 -23.78 33.96 -30.76
CA SER A 31 -23.68 34.24 -32.20
C SER A 31 -24.89 33.70 -32.96
N LEU A 32 -25.42 32.52 -32.56
CA LEU A 32 -26.66 31.96 -33.08
C LEU A 32 -27.87 32.86 -32.78
N ARG A 33 -27.99 33.39 -31.55
CA ARG A 33 -29.08 34.31 -31.18
C ARG A 33 -29.09 35.62 -31.97
N ASN A 34 -27.91 36.11 -32.32
CA ASN A 34 -27.75 37.37 -33.05
C ASN A 34 -27.76 37.18 -34.57
N ALA A 35 -27.91 35.94 -35.05
CA ALA A 35 -27.82 35.64 -36.47
C ALA A 35 -29.09 36.09 -37.20
N GLN A 36 -28.90 36.82 -38.29
CA GLN A 36 -29.97 37.32 -39.16
C GLN A 36 -29.68 36.93 -40.61
N VAL A 37 -30.73 36.80 -41.42
CA VAL A 37 -30.57 36.69 -42.87
C VAL A 37 -30.20 38.06 -43.41
N ASN A 38 -29.05 38.16 -44.07
CA ASN A 38 -28.63 39.39 -44.74
C ASN A 38 -29.56 39.63 -45.95
N PRO A 39 -30.27 40.76 -46.00
CA PRO A 39 -31.26 41.03 -47.05
C PRO A 39 -30.65 41.23 -48.44
N THR A 40 -29.33 41.44 -48.53
CA THR A 40 -28.61 41.67 -49.79
C THR A 40 -27.92 40.40 -50.30
N THR A 41 -27.54 39.50 -49.39
CA THR A 41 -26.77 38.29 -49.76
C THR A 41 -27.53 37.00 -49.53
N ASP A 42 -28.72 37.04 -48.91
CA ASP A 42 -29.50 35.88 -48.46
C ASP A 42 -28.76 34.91 -47.53
N MET A 43 -27.64 35.36 -46.93
CA MET A 43 -26.77 34.54 -46.07
C MET A 43 -26.93 34.90 -44.59
N CYS A 44 -26.66 33.94 -43.71
CA CYS A 44 -26.54 34.20 -42.27
C CYS A 44 -25.38 35.17 -41.95
N SER A 45 -25.70 36.30 -41.31
CA SER A 45 -24.76 37.39 -41.01
C SER A 45 -23.58 36.97 -40.11
N ASN A 46 -23.82 36.03 -39.20
CA ASN A 46 -22.84 35.62 -38.18
C ASN A 46 -22.22 34.25 -38.43
N TYR A 47 -22.45 33.64 -39.60
CA TYR A 47 -21.96 32.29 -39.90
C TYR A 47 -20.47 32.12 -39.62
N LYS A 48 -19.63 33.05 -40.09
CA LYS A 48 -18.17 33.01 -39.86
C LYS A 48 -17.80 33.02 -38.37
N GLN A 49 -18.55 33.76 -37.55
CA GLN A 49 -18.32 33.81 -36.11
C GLN A 49 -18.76 32.52 -35.44
N ILE A 50 -19.91 31.96 -35.82
CA ILE A 50 -20.40 30.68 -35.30
C ILE A 50 -19.38 29.58 -35.60
N ARG A 51 -18.92 29.50 -36.85
CA ARG A 51 -17.91 28.54 -37.28
C ARG A 51 -16.59 28.70 -36.52
N MET A 52 -16.09 29.93 -36.37
CA MET A 52 -14.90 30.22 -35.59
C MET A 52 -15.02 29.75 -34.13
N HIS A 53 -16.18 29.94 -33.50
CA HIS A 53 -16.39 29.47 -32.12
C HIS A 53 -16.50 27.93 -32.02
N ILE A 54 -17.05 27.26 -33.05
CA ILE A 54 -17.07 25.80 -33.13
C ILE A 54 -15.64 25.26 -33.26
N GLU A 55 -14.86 25.76 -34.22
CA GLU A 55 -13.47 25.34 -34.45
C GLU A 55 -12.60 25.58 -33.20
N HIS A 56 -12.77 26.72 -32.53
CA HIS A 56 -12.07 27.00 -31.28
C HIS A 56 -12.51 26.08 -30.13
N ALA A 57 -13.81 25.76 -30.02
CA ALA A 57 -14.31 24.82 -29.01
C ALA A 57 -13.74 23.41 -29.23
N GLU A 58 -13.71 22.94 -30.48
CA GLU A 58 -13.13 21.64 -30.86
C GLU A 58 -11.65 21.57 -30.47
N GLN A 59 -10.85 22.59 -30.82
CA GLN A 59 -9.43 22.64 -30.49
C GLN A 59 -9.17 22.63 -28.97
N CYS A 60 -9.96 23.38 -28.21
CA CYS A 60 -9.88 23.40 -26.74
C CYS A 60 -10.21 22.04 -26.12
N LEU A 61 -11.26 21.37 -26.60
CA LEU A 61 -11.65 20.06 -26.10
C LEU A 61 -10.68 18.96 -26.53
N GLU A 62 -10.11 19.02 -27.73
CA GLU A 62 -9.05 18.11 -28.20
C GLU A 62 -7.78 18.24 -27.35
N THR A 63 -7.39 19.48 -27.03
CA THR A 63 -6.28 19.76 -26.10
C THR A 63 -6.57 19.14 -24.73
N SER A 64 -7.79 19.33 -24.22
CA SER A 64 -8.23 18.73 -22.95
C SER A 64 -8.19 17.20 -23.00
N GLU A 65 -8.69 16.58 -24.08
CA GLU A 65 -8.69 15.13 -24.25
C GLU A 65 -7.27 14.55 -24.27
N THR A 66 -6.34 15.25 -24.92
CA THR A 66 -4.93 14.85 -24.98
C THR A 66 -4.29 14.87 -23.59
N MET A 67 -4.49 15.94 -22.83
CA MET A 67 -3.98 16.04 -21.45
C MET A 67 -4.63 14.99 -20.53
N ILE A 68 -5.91 14.68 -20.74
CA ILE A 68 -6.60 13.60 -20.01
C ILE A 68 -5.98 12.24 -20.35
N LYS A 69 -5.66 11.96 -21.63
CA LYS A 69 -4.99 10.72 -22.06
C LYS A 69 -3.63 10.57 -21.39
N GLU A 70 -2.80 11.61 -21.42
CA GLU A 70 -1.49 11.60 -20.77
C GLU A 70 -1.61 11.28 -19.29
N LYS A 71 -2.57 11.92 -18.62
CA LYS A 71 -2.80 11.71 -17.19
C LYS A 71 -3.32 10.32 -16.86
N LEU A 72 -4.21 9.75 -17.68
CA LEU A 72 -4.62 8.35 -17.55
C LEU A 72 -3.41 7.42 -17.68
N GLY A 73 -2.51 7.68 -18.64
CA GLY A 73 -1.25 6.94 -18.77
C GLY A 73 -0.40 6.99 -17.50
N CYS A 74 -0.21 8.18 -16.91
CA CYS A 74 0.52 8.30 -15.63
C CYS A 74 -0.16 7.55 -14.48
N LEU A 75 -1.49 7.54 -14.43
CA LEU A 75 -2.24 6.81 -13.40
C LEU A 75 -2.12 5.29 -13.59
N ASP A 76 -2.16 4.80 -14.83
CA ASP A 76 -1.95 3.39 -15.17
C ASP A 76 -0.51 2.95 -14.78
N GLU A 77 0.50 3.74 -15.11
CA GLU A 77 1.89 3.50 -14.69
C GLU A 77 2.03 3.46 -13.16
N CYS A 78 1.34 4.38 -12.46
CA CYS A 78 1.30 4.39 -11.00
C CYS A 78 0.66 3.12 -10.43
N MET A 79 -0.44 2.66 -11.03
CA MET A 79 -1.13 1.44 -10.64
C MET A 79 -0.25 0.19 -10.85
N GLU A 80 0.47 0.12 -11.97
CA GLU A 80 1.44 -0.94 -12.21
C GLU A 80 2.55 -0.96 -11.16
N GLN A 81 3.10 0.23 -10.84
CA GLN A 81 4.16 0.35 -9.84
C GLN A 81 3.67 -0.10 -8.45
N LEU A 82 2.49 0.36 -8.02
CA LEU A 82 1.87 -0.07 -6.76
C LEU A 82 1.63 -1.58 -6.73
N THR A 83 1.22 -2.18 -7.85
CA THR A 83 1.03 -3.63 -7.96
C THR A 83 2.34 -4.39 -7.78
N ARG A 84 3.41 -3.95 -8.44
CA ARG A 84 4.75 -4.56 -8.30
C ARG A 84 5.30 -4.40 -6.89
N GLU A 85 5.13 -3.22 -6.29
CA GLU A 85 5.52 -2.95 -4.91
C GLU A 85 4.76 -3.83 -3.93
N LYS A 86 3.42 -3.93 -4.06
CA LYS A 86 2.59 -4.83 -3.23
C LYS A 86 3.12 -6.25 -3.28
N GLN A 87 3.39 -6.78 -4.48
CA GLN A 87 3.90 -8.13 -4.65
C GLN A 87 5.28 -8.31 -3.99
N SER A 88 6.19 -7.35 -4.18
CA SER A 88 7.53 -7.38 -3.58
C SER A 88 7.47 -7.37 -2.05
N VAL A 89 6.69 -6.46 -1.47
CA VAL A 89 6.52 -6.32 -0.03
C VAL A 89 5.83 -7.56 0.57
N GLN A 90 4.84 -8.12 -0.12
CA GLN A 90 4.18 -9.36 0.30
C GLN A 90 5.14 -10.56 0.27
N GLN A 91 6.00 -10.65 -0.74
CA GLN A 91 7.03 -11.69 -0.80
C GLN A 91 8.01 -11.55 0.37
N GLN A 92 8.51 -10.33 0.62
CA GLN A 92 9.40 -10.08 1.75
C GLN A 92 8.75 -10.44 3.10
N LYS A 93 7.46 -10.18 3.26
CA LYS A 93 6.72 -10.60 4.47
C LYS A 93 6.72 -12.12 4.62
N ASN A 94 6.42 -12.85 3.55
CA ASN A 94 6.38 -14.31 3.55
C ASN A 94 7.76 -14.91 3.89
N ASP A 95 8.83 -14.37 3.29
CA ASP A 95 10.21 -14.79 3.55
C ASP A 95 10.59 -14.58 5.02
N LYS A 96 10.21 -13.43 5.60
CA LYS A 96 10.43 -13.14 7.03
C LYS A 96 9.66 -14.09 7.93
N ILE A 97 8.40 -14.39 7.62
CA ILE A 97 7.58 -15.35 8.39
C ILE A 97 8.23 -16.75 8.35
N GLN A 98 8.69 -17.19 7.18
CA GLN A 98 9.37 -18.48 7.05
C GLN A 98 10.68 -18.51 7.85
N ALA A 99 11.49 -17.45 7.78
CA ALA A 99 12.72 -17.34 8.57
C ALA A 99 12.44 -17.33 10.08
N MET A 100 11.38 -16.65 10.51
CA MET A 100 10.94 -16.60 11.90
C MET A 100 10.51 -17.99 12.41
N ASN A 101 9.81 -18.78 11.61
CA ASN A 101 9.46 -20.16 11.96
C ASN A 101 10.72 -21.03 12.18
N VAL A 102 11.76 -20.86 11.36
CA VAL A 102 13.05 -21.54 11.56
C VAL A 102 13.72 -21.09 12.87
N LEU A 103 13.63 -19.82 13.23
CA LEU A 103 14.16 -19.30 14.49
C LEU A 103 13.41 -19.86 15.70
N HIS A 104 12.09 -20.03 15.62
CA HIS A 104 11.30 -20.69 16.67
C HIS A 104 11.79 -22.12 16.91
N ILE A 105 11.96 -22.92 15.85
CA ILE A 105 12.48 -24.30 15.96
C ILE A 105 13.87 -24.31 16.64
N LYS A 106 14.76 -23.39 16.26
CA LYS A 106 16.10 -23.27 16.87
C LYS A 106 16.04 -22.86 18.34
N LYS A 107 15.11 -21.97 18.70
CA LYS A 107 14.87 -21.56 20.07
C LYS A 107 14.40 -22.73 20.92
N ASP A 108 13.40 -23.48 20.45
CA ASP A 108 12.84 -24.62 21.17
C ASP A 108 13.92 -25.70 21.39
N SER A 109 14.75 -25.97 20.39
CA SER A 109 15.90 -26.88 20.52
C SER A 109 16.95 -26.38 21.53
N ALA A 110 17.19 -25.07 21.60
CA ALA A 110 18.09 -24.47 22.58
C ALA A 110 17.50 -24.51 24.00
N GLU A 111 16.17 -24.34 24.15
CA GLU A 111 15.46 -24.48 25.41
C GLU A 111 15.49 -25.93 25.93
N GLU A 112 15.33 -26.91 25.05
CA GLU A 112 15.47 -28.33 25.40
C GLU A 112 16.91 -28.66 25.82
N SER A 113 17.90 -28.16 25.08
CA SER A 113 19.32 -28.29 25.45
C SER A 113 19.62 -27.64 26.80
N LEU A 114 19.07 -26.46 27.05
CA LEU A 114 19.21 -25.76 28.34
C LEU A 114 18.61 -26.57 29.49
N LYS A 115 17.43 -27.17 29.28
CA LYS A 115 16.81 -28.05 30.27
C LYS A 115 17.72 -29.24 30.59
N HIS A 116 18.22 -29.93 29.57
CA HIS A 116 19.12 -31.06 29.75
C HIS A 116 20.43 -30.67 30.45
N SER A 117 21.06 -29.56 30.07
CA SER A 117 22.26 -29.08 30.74
C SER A 117 22.02 -28.71 32.20
N LYS A 118 20.84 -28.17 32.56
CA LYS A 118 20.47 -27.91 33.96
C LYS A 118 20.32 -29.20 34.76
N GLU A 119 19.67 -30.22 34.19
CA GLU A 119 19.55 -31.55 34.82
C GLU A 119 20.93 -32.18 35.06
N THR A 120 21.84 -32.08 34.09
CA THR A 120 23.23 -32.55 34.21
C THR A 120 24.01 -31.76 35.27
N LEU A 121 23.80 -30.44 35.37
CA LEU A 121 24.42 -29.62 36.42
C LEU A 121 23.93 -30.02 37.80
N GLU A 122 22.61 -30.17 37.99
CA GLU A 122 22.03 -30.65 39.25
C GLU A 122 22.60 -32.01 39.64
N TRP A 123 22.79 -32.90 38.67
CA TRP A 123 23.39 -34.22 38.89
C TRP A 123 24.86 -34.11 39.32
N ALA A 124 25.67 -33.31 38.62
CA ALA A 124 27.08 -33.07 38.96
C ALA A 124 27.23 -32.42 40.35
N GLU A 125 26.36 -31.46 40.70
CA GLU A 125 26.34 -30.84 42.02
C GLU A 125 26.07 -31.85 43.15
N ARG A 126 25.11 -32.76 42.95
CA ARG A 126 24.83 -33.84 43.91
C ARG A 126 26.01 -34.78 44.08
N ASN A 127 26.76 -35.06 43.01
CA ASN A 127 27.96 -35.89 43.10
C ASN A 127 29.09 -35.21 43.86
N VAL A 128 29.35 -33.93 43.58
CA VAL A 128 30.33 -33.14 44.34
C VAL A 128 29.95 -33.11 45.82
N GLN A 129 28.67 -32.92 46.15
CA GLN A 129 28.19 -32.95 47.55
C GLN A 129 28.41 -34.33 48.20
N SER A 130 28.08 -35.41 47.48
CA SER A 130 28.24 -36.78 47.97
C SER A 130 29.70 -37.16 48.18
N ALA A 131 30.58 -36.79 47.24
CA ALA A 131 32.03 -37.04 47.34
C ALA A 131 32.66 -36.26 48.52
N ASN A 132 32.26 -34.99 48.70
CA ASN A 132 32.70 -34.19 49.85
C ASN A 132 32.17 -34.70 51.20
N TYR A 133 30.95 -35.26 51.23
CA TYR A 133 30.42 -35.90 52.43
C TYR A 133 31.20 -37.18 52.77
N ALA A 134 31.48 -38.03 51.77
CA ALA A 134 32.30 -39.22 51.96
C ALA A 134 33.68 -38.84 52.51
N LEU A 135 34.37 -37.86 51.90
CA LEU A 135 35.68 -37.39 52.39
C LEU A 135 35.62 -36.93 53.86
N ARG A 136 34.59 -36.19 54.26
CA ARG A 136 34.39 -35.77 55.66
C ARG A 136 34.22 -36.96 56.61
N VAL A 137 33.37 -37.93 56.26
CA VAL A 137 33.19 -39.15 57.07
C VAL A 137 34.51 -39.94 57.19
N HIS A 138 35.32 -39.97 56.14
CA HIS A 138 36.66 -40.56 56.19
C HIS A 138 37.61 -39.80 57.13
N GLN A 139 37.63 -38.47 57.07
CA GLN A 139 38.47 -37.62 57.92
C GLN A 139 38.05 -37.69 59.39
N ASP A 140 36.75 -37.61 59.69
CA ASP A 140 36.23 -37.69 61.06
C ASP A 140 36.61 -39.04 61.70
N ARG A 141 36.53 -40.13 60.94
CA ARG A 141 36.96 -41.45 61.41
C ARG A 141 38.47 -41.53 61.62
N MET A 142 39.30 -40.99 60.73
CA MET A 142 40.76 -40.96 60.96
C MET A 142 41.11 -40.18 62.23
N ASN A 143 40.42 -39.07 62.50
CA ASN A 143 40.61 -38.27 63.72
C ASN A 143 40.10 -38.99 64.98
N GLU A 144 39.09 -39.85 64.87
CA GLU A 144 38.56 -40.66 65.99
C GLU A 144 39.45 -41.87 66.33
N TYR A 145 40.33 -42.30 65.41
CA TYR A 145 41.24 -43.44 65.59
C TYR A 145 42.69 -43.06 65.98
N ASP A 146 42.99 -41.78 66.18
CA ASP A 146 44.32 -41.32 66.66
C ASP A 146 44.60 -41.72 68.13
N ASP A 147 43.66 -42.41 68.80
CA ASP A 147 43.74 -42.83 70.20
C ASP A 147 43.73 -44.37 70.44
N MET A 148 43.86 -45.21 69.40
CA MET A 148 43.95 -46.67 69.61
C MET A 148 44.83 -47.42 68.59
N GLU A 149 46.01 -47.81 69.06
CA GLU A 149 46.88 -48.82 68.47
C GLU A 149 46.11 -50.15 68.33
N ASN A 150 45.97 -50.65 67.10
CA ASN A 150 45.25 -51.85 66.65
C ASN A 150 43.71 -51.82 66.63
N ALA A 151 43.13 -51.39 65.50
CA ALA A 151 41.88 -51.95 64.98
C ALA A 151 41.83 -51.82 63.44
N GLY A 152 41.57 -52.92 62.74
CA GLY A 152 41.39 -52.94 61.29
C GLY A 152 40.14 -52.15 60.89
N ILE A 153 40.34 -50.98 60.30
CA ILE A 153 39.26 -50.10 59.86
C ILE A 153 38.67 -50.65 58.55
N ALA A 154 37.46 -51.20 58.64
CA ALA A 154 36.65 -51.52 57.46
C ALA A 154 35.97 -50.24 56.96
N LEU A 155 36.37 -49.78 55.77
CA LEU A 155 35.75 -48.64 55.12
C LEU A 155 34.43 -49.03 54.46
N LEU A 156 33.36 -48.31 54.81
CA LEU A 156 32.05 -48.45 54.18
C LEU A 156 32.10 -47.82 52.80
N ALA A 157 31.97 -48.65 51.77
CA ALA A 157 31.70 -48.20 50.42
C ALA A 157 30.36 -47.46 50.40
N VAL A 158 30.39 -46.16 50.16
CA VAL A 158 29.19 -45.44 49.73
C VAL A 158 29.03 -45.76 48.25
N PRO A 159 27.98 -46.48 47.82
CA PRO A 159 27.77 -46.74 46.40
C PRO A 159 27.44 -45.41 45.72
N ILE A 160 28.41 -44.88 44.97
CA ILE A 160 28.25 -43.69 44.14
C ILE A 160 27.54 -44.13 42.86
N PHE A 161 26.29 -43.69 42.69
CA PHE A 161 25.54 -43.91 41.48
C PHE A 161 26.12 -43.03 40.35
N GLY A 162 26.74 -43.68 39.36
CA GLY A 162 27.10 -43.10 38.07
C GLY A 162 28.58 -42.75 37.93
N TRP A 163 29.26 -43.52 37.07
CA TRP A 163 30.59 -43.32 36.44
C TRP A 163 31.83 -43.06 37.30
N ILE A 164 31.73 -42.84 38.61
CA ILE A 164 32.87 -43.03 39.52
C ILE A 164 32.86 -44.48 40.00
N ALA A 165 33.29 -45.39 39.12
CA ALA A 165 33.60 -46.77 39.48
C ALA A 165 35.10 -46.87 39.85
N GLY A 166 35.41 -47.00 41.14
CA GLY A 166 36.76 -47.29 41.65
C GLY A 166 36.92 -46.96 43.13
N PRO A 167 37.73 -47.69 43.91
CA PRO A 167 37.39 -48.14 45.26
C PRO A 167 38.00 -47.30 46.38
N ILE A 168 37.21 -46.89 47.39
CA ILE A 168 37.80 -46.58 48.71
C ILE A 168 37.94 -47.87 49.55
N MET A 169 38.23 -49.00 48.90
CA MET A 169 38.44 -50.29 49.57
C MET A 169 39.92 -50.68 49.56
N MET A 170 40.48 -50.65 50.76
CA MET A 170 41.64 -51.42 51.24
C MET A 170 42.94 -51.30 50.43
N ASN A 171 43.73 -50.27 50.74
CA ASN A 171 45.18 -50.36 50.99
C ASN A 171 45.65 -49.05 51.65
N GLU A 172 46.85 -49.07 52.23
CA GLU A 172 47.51 -48.02 53.04
C GLU A 172 46.87 -46.62 52.97
N ALA A 173 46.52 -46.05 54.13
CA ALA A 173 45.68 -44.86 54.32
C ALA A 173 45.98 -43.65 53.41
N GLN A 174 47.20 -43.53 52.84
CA GLN A 174 47.57 -42.50 51.88
C GLN A 174 47.02 -42.71 50.46
N GLN A 175 47.02 -43.95 49.93
CA GLN A 175 46.68 -44.20 48.52
C GLN A 175 45.17 -44.01 48.26
N GLY A 176 44.32 -44.45 49.20
CA GLY A 176 42.86 -44.26 49.11
C GLY A 176 42.41 -42.79 49.26
N MET A 177 43.19 -41.95 49.94
CA MET A 177 42.88 -40.51 50.07
C MET A 177 43.20 -39.74 48.78
N GLU A 178 44.29 -40.10 48.09
CA GLU A 178 44.63 -39.52 46.78
C GLU A 178 43.60 -39.86 45.71
N GLU A 179 43.09 -41.10 45.69
CA GLU A 179 42.01 -41.52 44.80
C GLU A 179 40.70 -40.75 45.08
N ALA A 180 40.35 -40.54 46.34
CA ALA A 180 39.18 -39.75 46.74
C ALA A 180 39.30 -38.27 46.35
N LEU A 181 40.48 -37.66 46.52
CA LEU A 181 40.75 -36.28 46.08
C LEU A 181 40.70 -36.14 44.56
N ASN A 182 41.21 -37.13 43.81
CA ASN A 182 41.10 -37.17 42.36
C ASN A 182 39.63 -37.29 41.89
N ALA A 183 38.81 -38.08 42.59
CA ALA A 183 37.38 -38.20 42.31
C ALA A 183 36.62 -36.88 42.55
N ILE A 184 36.92 -36.14 43.63
CA ILE A 184 36.36 -34.82 43.89
C ILE A 184 36.76 -33.83 42.79
N ARG A 185 38.04 -33.79 42.42
CA ARG A 185 38.52 -32.91 41.33
C ARG A 185 37.83 -33.20 40.00
N ASN A 186 37.61 -34.47 39.68
CA ASN A 186 36.89 -34.87 38.48
C ASN A 186 35.42 -34.44 38.52
N ALA A 187 34.75 -34.60 39.67
CA ALA A 187 33.36 -34.16 39.85
C ALA A 187 33.22 -32.63 39.80
N GLU A 188 34.17 -31.87 40.36
CA GLU A 188 34.22 -30.40 40.25
C GLU A 188 34.45 -29.94 38.81
N TRP A 189 35.33 -30.61 38.07
CA TRP A 189 35.55 -30.34 36.65
C TRP A 189 34.27 -30.58 35.82
N GLU A 190 33.57 -31.68 36.10
CA GLU A 190 32.30 -32.00 35.45
C GLU A 190 31.22 -30.94 35.77
N LYS A 191 31.12 -30.51 37.02
CA LYS A 191 30.24 -29.41 37.44
C LYS A 191 30.57 -28.13 36.65
N GLN A 192 31.83 -27.72 36.60
CA GLN A 192 32.26 -26.51 35.89
C GLN A 192 31.96 -26.59 34.38
N SER A 193 32.18 -27.76 33.77
CA SER A 193 31.81 -28.03 32.39
C SER A 193 30.30 -27.88 32.18
N SER A 194 29.48 -28.45 33.08
CA SER A 194 28.03 -28.34 33.02
C SER A 194 27.52 -26.90 33.20
N GLU A 195 28.10 -26.13 34.14
CA GLU A 195 27.80 -24.69 34.30
C GLU A 195 28.08 -23.90 33.02
N SER A 196 29.19 -24.20 32.34
CA SER A 196 29.53 -23.58 31.05
C SER A 196 28.51 -23.94 29.96
N GLN A 197 27.99 -25.17 29.95
CA GLN A 197 26.95 -25.58 29.00
C GLN A 197 25.61 -24.87 29.28
N VAL A 198 25.20 -24.77 30.55
CA VAL A 198 24.01 -24.01 30.95
C VAL A 198 24.12 -22.56 30.49
N ARG A 199 25.27 -21.91 30.70
CA ARG A 199 25.51 -20.53 30.27
C ARG A 199 25.37 -20.39 28.75
N ASN A 200 26.05 -21.23 27.97
CA ASN A 200 26.00 -21.20 26.52
C ASN A 200 24.57 -21.42 25.98
N CYS A 201 23.83 -22.40 26.51
CA CYS A 201 22.45 -22.64 26.09
C CYS A 201 21.53 -21.46 26.46
N THR A 202 21.74 -20.87 27.64
CA THR A 202 21.00 -19.67 28.08
C THR A 202 21.25 -18.50 27.11
N GLU A 203 22.50 -18.24 26.75
CA GLU A 203 22.87 -17.20 25.78
C GLU A 203 22.21 -17.43 24.41
N LYS A 204 22.17 -18.68 23.92
CA LYS A 204 21.49 -19.04 22.67
C LYS A 204 19.98 -18.78 22.72
N VAL A 205 19.32 -19.12 23.83
CA VAL A 205 17.87 -18.85 23.99
C VAL A 205 17.61 -17.35 23.93
N TYR A 206 18.36 -16.53 24.68
CA TYR A 206 18.23 -15.08 24.63
C TYR A 206 18.53 -14.51 23.24
N TYR A 207 19.56 -15.02 22.56
CA TYR A 207 19.90 -14.63 21.20
C TYR A 207 18.74 -14.87 20.23
N TYR A 208 18.18 -16.09 20.20
CA TYR A 208 17.04 -16.39 19.31
C TYR A 208 15.80 -15.58 19.66
N GLN A 209 15.52 -15.38 20.96
CA GLN A 209 14.40 -14.56 21.41
C GLN A 209 14.51 -13.11 20.91
N ASN A 210 15.70 -12.51 21.00
CA ASN A 210 15.93 -11.15 20.49
C ASN A 210 15.73 -11.06 18.98
N ILE A 211 16.22 -12.03 18.20
CA ILE A 211 16.03 -12.02 16.74
C ILE A 211 14.57 -12.23 16.36
N ILE A 212 13.85 -13.10 17.07
CA ILE A 212 12.41 -13.30 16.86
C ILE A 212 11.67 -11.97 17.10
N SER A 213 11.92 -11.31 18.22
CA SER A 213 11.29 -10.01 18.54
C SER A 213 11.55 -8.97 17.45
N ARG A 214 12.80 -8.85 16.99
CA ARG A 214 13.14 -7.90 15.92
C ARG A 214 12.45 -8.27 14.59
N THR A 215 12.41 -9.55 14.26
CA THR A 215 11.72 -10.04 13.04
C THR A 215 10.21 -9.75 13.11
N GLN A 216 9.60 -9.85 14.29
CA GLN A 216 8.19 -9.50 14.50
C GLN A 216 7.95 -8.00 14.25
N ASP A 217 8.81 -7.14 14.78
CA ASP A 217 8.72 -5.69 14.54
C ASP A 217 8.87 -5.36 13.05
N GLU A 218 9.80 -6.02 12.35
CA GLU A 218 9.99 -5.87 10.90
C GLU A 218 8.78 -6.37 10.09
N ILE A 219 8.13 -7.46 10.52
CA ILE A 219 6.89 -7.94 9.91
C ILE A 219 5.77 -6.91 10.09
N GLU A 220 5.66 -6.28 11.26
CA GLU A 220 4.63 -5.27 11.51
C GLU A 220 4.87 -4.00 10.68
N GLN A 221 6.12 -3.55 10.55
CA GLN A 221 6.47 -2.47 9.62
C GLN A 221 6.10 -2.82 8.17
N THR A 222 6.29 -4.09 7.79
CA THR A 222 5.91 -4.59 6.46
C THR A 222 4.37 -4.61 6.28
N ASN A 223 3.61 -4.94 7.33
CA ASN A 223 2.15 -4.86 7.33
C ASN A 223 1.67 -3.41 7.14
N GLU A 224 2.27 -2.46 7.84
CA GLU A 224 1.96 -1.04 7.70
C GLU A 224 2.29 -0.51 6.29
N ALA A 225 3.38 -1.00 5.69
CA ALA A 225 3.69 -0.69 4.29
C ALA A 225 2.62 -1.25 3.32
N LEU A 226 2.15 -2.48 3.53
CA LEU A 226 1.08 -3.07 2.72
C LEU A 226 -0.23 -2.28 2.84
N LYS A 227 -0.63 -1.88 4.05
CA LYS A 227 -1.82 -1.03 4.27
C LYS A 227 -1.72 0.30 3.53
N ARG A 228 -0.54 0.94 3.54
CA ARG A 228 -0.29 2.17 2.79
C ARG A 228 -0.45 1.95 1.28
N ILE A 229 0.14 0.87 0.74
CA ILE A 229 0.02 0.53 -0.68
C ILE A 229 -1.44 0.26 -1.06
N GLU A 230 -2.21 -0.43 -0.22
CA GLU A 230 -3.64 -0.68 -0.44
C GLU A 230 -4.45 0.61 -0.48
N TRP A 231 -4.24 1.50 0.50
CA TRP A 231 -4.89 2.81 0.51
C TRP A 231 -4.57 3.63 -0.74
N GLU A 232 -3.30 3.66 -1.17
CA GLU A 232 -2.90 4.35 -2.40
C GLU A 232 -3.51 3.71 -3.66
N THR A 233 -3.63 2.38 -3.68
CA THR A 233 -4.24 1.64 -4.78
C THR A 233 -5.70 2.02 -4.96
N GLU A 234 -6.48 2.02 -3.88
CA GLU A 234 -7.90 2.43 -3.89
C GLU A 234 -8.05 3.87 -4.38
N ARG A 235 -7.16 4.76 -3.92
CA ARG A 235 -7.15 6.16 -4.31
C ARG A 235 -6.85 6.35 -5.80
N VAL A 236 -5.81 5.69 -6.33
CA VAL A 236 -5.47 5.73 -7.76
C VAL A 236 -6.60 5.14 -8.61
N GLN A 237 -7.25 4.06 -8.15
CA GLN A 237 -8.38 3.45 -8.84
C GLN A 237 -9.59 4.40 -8.93
N GLU A 238 -9.90 5.16 -7.87
CA GLU A 238 -10.94 6.19 -7.91
C GLU A 238 -10.59 7.28 -8.93
N HIS A 239 -9.33 7.75 -8.93
CA HIS A 239 -8.86 8.75 -9.89
C HIS A 239 -8.91 8.26 -11.34
N LEU A 240 -8.52 7.01 -11.62
CA LEU A 240 -8.63 6.40 -12.95
C LEU A 240 -10.07 6.42 -13.44
N LYS A 241 -11.00 5.97 -12.59
CA LYS A 241 -12.43 5.95 -12.93
C LYS A 241 -12.95 7.36 -13.21
N CYS A 242 -12.75 8.29 -12.28
CA CYS A 242 -13.27 9.65 -12.46
C CYS A 242 -12.63 10.37 -13.66
N THR A 243 -11.35 10.13 -13.95
CA THR A 243 -10.66 10.72 -15.11
C THR A 243 -11.14 10.09 -16.42
N GLY A 244 -11.40 8.78 -16.43
CA GLY A 244 -12.00 8.07 -17.56
C GLY A 244 -13.41 8.58 -17.88
N ASP A 245 -14.24 8.79 -16.85
CA ASP A 245 -15.58 9.38 -16.99
C ASP A 245 -15.50 10.78 -17.66
N ILE A 246 -14.55 11.63 -17.23
CA ILE A 246 -14.32 12.95 -17.85
C ILE A 246 -13.91 12.79 -19.32
N GLN A 247 -13.01 11.86 -19.63
CA GLN A 247 -12.57 11.61 -21.01
C GLN A 247 -13.75 11.24 -21.92
N GLU A 248 -14.61 10.33 -21.48
CA GLU A 248 -15.79 9.91 -22.24
C GLU A 248 -16.72 11.10 -22.51
N MET A 249 -16.95 11.93 -21.50
CA MET A 249 -17.80 13.11 -21.63
C MET A 249 -17.20 14.18 -22.57
N VAL A 250 -15.89 14.41 -22.51
CA VAL A 250 -15.18 15.31 -23.45
C VAL A 250 -15.31 14.79 -24.89
N ARG A 251 -15.11 13.49 -25.12
CA ARG A 251 -15.30 12.86 -26.44
C ARG A 251 -16.72 13.02 -26.95
N LYS A 252 -17.71 12.86 -26.07
CA LYS A 252 -19.13 13.06 -26.41
C LYS A 252 -19.40 14.51 -26.84
N ALA A 253 -18.86 15.49 -26.11
CA ALA A 253 -18.99 16.90 -26.45
C ALA A 253 -18.31 17.22 -27.81
N MET A 254 -17.10 16.72 -28.05
CA MET A 254 -16.41 16.86 -29.34
C MET A 254 -17.21 16.26 -30.50
N HIS A 255 -17.76 15.06 -30.33
CA HIS A 255 -18.60 14.44 -31.36
C HIS A 255 -19.82 15.30 -31.71
N LEU A 256 -20.50 15.84 -30.69
CA LEU A 256 -21.66 16.71 -30.89
C LEU A 256 -21.30 18.06 -31.52
N LEU A 257 -20.12 18.62 -31.23
CA LEU A 257 -19.59 19.79 -31.93
C LEU A 257 -19.32 19.52 -33.41
N SER A 258 -18.80 18.34 -33.75
CA SER A 258 -18.61 17.94 -35.15
C SER A 258 -19.94 17.84 -35.89
N VAL A 259 -20.97 17.28 -35.24
CA VAL A 259 -22.36 17.26 -35.78
C VAL A 259 -22.88 18.69 -35.97
N LEU A 260 -22.68 19.57 -34.97
CA LEU A 260 -23.08 20.97 -35.04
C LEU A 260 -22.39 21.70 -36.20
N SER A 261 -21.09 21.49 -36.38
CA SER A 261 -20.31 22.03 -37.50
C SER A 261 -20.92 21.65 -38.85
N GLY A 262 -21.29 20.38 -39.01
CA GLY A 262 -22.00 19.88 -40.20
C GLY A 262 -23.36 20.56 -40.40
N ARG A 263 -24.17 20.68 -39.33
CA ARG A 263 -25.49 21.34 -39.40
C ARG A 263 -25.38 22.83 -39.74
N VAL A 264 -24.44 23.55 -39.13
CA VAL A 264 -24.17 24.97 -39.40
C VAL A 264 -23.67 25.17 -40.83
N THR A 265 -22.85 24.26 -41.36
CA THR A 265 -22.42 24.27 -42.77
C THR A 265 -23.58 24.05 -43.74
N VAL A 266 -24.53 23.16 -43.41
CA VAL A 266 -25.75 22.97 -44.20
C VAL A 266 -26.62 24.23 -44.17
N LEU A 267 -26.76 24.88 -43.01
CA LEU A 267 -27.48 26.16 -42.91
C LEU A 267 -26.87 27.24 -43.80
N GLU A 268 -25.54 27.34 -43.86
CA GLU A 268 -24.88 28.27 -44.78
C GLU A 268 -25.26 28.01 -46.25
N ARG A 269 -25.39 26.74 -46.65
CA ARG A 269 -25.63 26.35 -48.05
C ARG A 269 -27.10 26.34 -48.45
N GLN A 270 -28.04 26.16 -47.51
CA GLN A 270 -29.48 26.09 -47.77
C GLN A 270 -30.22 27.43 -47.65
N THR A 271 -29.59 28.47 -47.11
CA THR A 271 -30.24 29.78 -46.97
C THR A 271 -30.30 30.51 -48.31
N GLN A 272 -31.42 30.35 -49.02
CA GLN A 272 -31.88 31.34 -50.00
C GLN A 272 -33.04 32.21 -49.47
N ARG A 273 -33.82 31.77 -48.45
CA ARG A 273 -34.94 32.57 -47.89
C ARG A 273 -35.27 32.35 -46.40
N PHE A 274 -34.90 31.24 -45.77
CA PHE A 274 -35.18 30.96 -44.36
C PHE A 274 -34.05 30.16 -43.69
N ILE A 275 -33.79 30.39 -42.40
CA ILE A 275 -32.85 29.61 -41.60
C ILE A 275 -33.64 28.59 -40.79
N LEU A 276 -33.48 27.30 -41.10
CA LEU A 276 -34.03 26.21 -40.28
C LEU A 276 -33.18 26.05 -39.02
N TRP A 277 -33.45 26.84 -37.99
CA TRP A 277 -32.65 26.84 -36.76
C TRP A 277 -32.81 25.58 -35.90
N GLU A 278 -33.97 24.92 -35.97
CA GLU A 278 -34.33 23.79 -35.10
C GLU A 278 -33.28 22.66 -35.08
N PRO A 279 -32.75 22.15 -36.20
CA PRO A 279 -31.70 21.13 -36.18
C PRO A 279 -30.38 21.57 -35.52
N VAL A 280 -30.08 22.87 -35.50
CA VAL A 280 -28.88 23.42 -34.85
C VAL A 280 -29.13 23.62 -33.36
N VAL A 281 -30.31 24.09 -32.98
CA VAL A 281 -30.70 24.28 -31.57
C VAL A 281 -30.78 22.94 -30.83
N ASN A 282 -31.32 21.89 -31.46
CA ASN A 282 -31.39 20.55 -30.86
C ASN A 282 -29.98 20.00 -30.56
N VAL A 283 -29.03 20.16 -31.49
CA VAL A 283 -27.64 19.72 -31.26
C VAL A 283 -26.97 20.55 -30.16
N MET A 284 -27.25 21.86 -30.06
CA MET A 284 -26.74 22.69 -28.96
C MET A 284 -27.28 22.25 -27.60
N GLU A 285 -28.53 21.77 -27.53
CA GLU A 285 -29.08 21.19 -26.32
C GLU A 285 -28.30 19.93 -25.91
N ASP A 286 -28.00 19.06 -26.86
CA ASP A 286 -27.22 17.85 -26.61
C ASP A 286 -25.78 18.16 -26.21
N VAL A 287 -25.12 19.15 -26.85
CA VAL A 287 -23.79 19.64 -26.45
C VAL A 287 -23.81 20.13 -25.00
N MET A 288 -24.81 20.92 -24.62
CA MET A 288 -24.97 21.38 -23.25
C MET A 288 -25.13 20.22 -22.27
N LYS A 289 -25.99 19.23 -22.58
CA LYS A 289 -26.18 18.06 -21.70
C LYS A 289 -24.86 17.30 -21.50
N ALA A 290 -24.08 17.10 -22.57
CA ALA A 290 -22.77 16.45 -22.47
C ALA A 290 -21.80 17.26 -21.59
N VAL A 291 -21.79 18.58 -21.75
CA VAL A 291 -20.90 19.49 -21.01
C VAL A 291 -21.31 19.68 -19.55
N VAL A 292 -22.60 19.65 -19.22
CA VAL A 292 -23.12 19.67 -17.84
C VAL A 292 -22.61 18.44 -17.08
N ASN A 293 -22.65 17.26 -17.69
CA ASN A 293 -22.18 16.03 -17.06
C ASN A 293 -20.68 16.10 -16.69
N ILE A 294 -19.86 16.81 -17.48
CA ILE A 294 -18.43 17.02 -17.18
C ILE A 294 -18.27 17.76 -15.85
N ALA A 295 -19.10 18.78 -15.60
CA ALA A 295 -18.97 19.65 -14.42
C ALA A 295 -19.54 19.04 -13.13
N GLU A 296 -20.43 18.05 -13.26
CA GLU A 296 -20.92 17.28 -12.12
C GLU A 296 -19.89 16.26 -11.62
N ASN A 297 -18.78 16.07 -12.35
CA ASN A 297 -17.67 15.26 -11.89
C ASN A 297 -16.93 15.92 -10.70
N ARG A 298 -16.75 15.14 -9.63
CA ARG A 298 -16.14 15.59 -8.36
C ARG A 298 -14.75 16.21 -8.54
N LEU A 299 -13.96 15.76 -9.52
CA LEU A 299 -12.60 16.26 -9.75
C LEU A 299 -12.54 17.69 -10.32
N LEU A 300 -13.64 18.17 -10.92
CA LEU A 300 -13.69 19.46 -11.61
C LEU A 300 -14.60 20.49 -10.92
N TYR A 301 -15.35 20.07 -9.90
CA TYR A 301 -16.33 20.90 -9.20
C TYR A 301 -15.75 22.19 -8.60
N SER A 302 -14.49 22.18 -8.16
CA SER A 302 -13.82 23.35 -7.56
C SER A 302 -13.11 24.27 -8.56
N GLN A 303 -13.09 23.96 -9.86
CA GLN A 303 -12.21 24.60 -10.85
C GLN A 303 -12.94 25.66 -11.72
N GLY A 304 -13.93 26.34 -11.16
CA GLY A 304 -14.68 27.41 -11.86
C GLY A 304 -15.68 26.93 -12.93
N VAL A 305 -15.63 25.64 -13.29
CA VAL A 305 -16.54 24.98 -14.24
C VAL A 305 -18.04 25.24 -13.94
N PRO A 306 -18.52 25.17 -12.68
CA PRO A 306 -19.96 25.32 -12.41
C PRO A 306 -20.58 26.66 -12.85
N SER A 307 -19.83 27.77 -12.74
CA SER A 307 -20.30 29.09 -13.18
C SER A 307 -20.49 29.17 -14.69
N LEU A 308 -19.54 28.58 -15.45
CA LEU A 308 -19.61 28.51 -16.90
C LEU A 308 -20.78 27.64 -17.37
N ILE A 309 -21.04 26.53 -16.68
CA ILE A 309 -22.20 25.67 -16.99
C ILE A 309 -23.53 26.38 -16.77
N ASN A 310 -23.68 27.13 -15.69
CA ASN A 310 -24.90 27.90 -15.45
C ASN A 310 -25.13 28.92 -16.56
N THR A 311 -24.05 29.55 -17.04
CA THR A 311 -24.09 30.45 -18.20
C THR A 311 -24.50 29.71 -19.47
N LEU A 312 -23.93 28.54 -19.73
CA LEU A 312 -24.28 27.71 -20.88
C LEU A 312 -25.75 27.28 -20.86
N ARG A 313 -26.24 26.79 -19.71
CA ARG A 313 -27.63 26.37 -19.50
C ARG A 313 -28.61 27.51 -19.78
N LYS A 314 -28.30 28.71 -19.29
CA LYS A 314 -29.08 29.92 -19.58
C LYS A 314 -29.09 30.23 -21.08
N ASN A 315 -27.93 30.24 -21.74
CA ASN A 315 -27.82 30.60 -23.15
C ASN A 315 -28.58 29.62 -24.07
N VAL A 316 -28.52 28.33 -23.78
CA VAL A 316 -29.25 27.29 -24.54
C VAL A 316 -30.75 27.35 -24.26
N GLY A 317 -31.17 27.60 -23.01
CA GLY A 317 -32.58 27.83 -22.69
C GLY A 317 -33.16 29.04 -23.45
N GLU A 318 -32.41 30.13 -23.55
CA GLU A 318 -32.80 31.30 -24.34
C GLU A 318 -32.86 30.98 -25.85
N LEU A 319 -31.96 30.15 -26.36
CA LEU A 319 -31.95 29.68 -27.76
C LEU A 319 -33.20 28.84 -28.08
N LEU A 320 -33.55 27.91 -27.19
CA LEU A 320 -34.74 27.05 -27.31
C LEU A 320 -36.03 27.88 -27.29
N ALA A 321 -36.11 28.89 -26.42
CA ALA A 321 -37.26 29.78 -26.35
C ALA A 321 -37.49 30.56 -27.66
N LEU A 322 -36.41 31.01 -28.33
CA LEU A 322 -36.50 31.69 -29.61
C LEU A 322 -37.06 30.77 -30.71
N CYS A 323 -36.57 29.53 -30.81
CA CYS A 323 -37.11 28.54 -31.76
C CYS A 323 -38.59 28.24 -31.54
N ASN A 324 -39.04 28.13 -30.30
CA ASN A 324 -40.44 27.86 -29.96
C ASN A 324 -41.36 29.08 -30.11
N SER A 325 -40.82 30.30 -30.07
CA SER A 325 -41.59 31.52 -30.29
C SER A 325 -41.88 31.79 -31.77
N ALA A 326 -40.93 31.46 -32.66
CA ALA A 326 -41.08 31.65 -34.10
C ALA A 326 -42.05 30.63 -34.75
N SER A 327 -42.16 29.43 -34.20
CA SER A 327 -43.13 28.41 -34.62
C SER A 327 -44.57 28.68 -34.16
N ASN A 328 -44.81 29.71 -33.34
CA ASN A 328 -46.15 30.15 -32.94
C ASN A 328 -46.65 31.40 -33.68
N SER A 329 -45.90 31.92 -34.67
CA SER A 329 -46.31 33.09 -35.47
C SER A 329 -46.75 32.76 -36.90
N GLU A 330 -47.00 31.49 -37.24
CA GLU A 330 -47.43 31.09 -38.60
C GLU A 330 -48.93 31.27 -38.90
N TYR A 331 -49.64 32.08 -38.11
CA TYR A 331 -50.91 32.67 -38.52
C TYR A 331 -50.98 34.10 -38.01
N ASP A 332 -50.24 35.02 -38.64
CA ASP A 332 -50.86 36.29 -39.04
C ASP A 332 -49.92 37.11 -39.93
N ASN A 333 -50.49 37.49 -41.07
CA ASN A 333 -50.03 38.48 -42.04
C ASN A 333 -48.88 38.08 -42.97
N PHE A 334 -49.22 37.73 -44.21
CA PHE A 334 -48.97 38.62 -45.37
C PHE A 334 -49.85 38.21 -46.56
N TYR A 335 -50.89 39.01 -46.82
CA TYR A 335 -51.24 39.49 -48.16
C TYR A 335 -50.48 40.79 -48.41
#